data_AF-A0A378G2R3-F1
#
_entry.id   AF-A0A378G2R3-F1
#
_cell.length_a   1.000
_cell.length_b   1.000
_cell.length_c   1.000
_cell.angle_alpha   90.00
_cell.angle_beta   90.00
_cell.angle_gamma   90.00
#
_symmetry.space_group_name_H-M   'P 1'
#
loop_
_entity.id
_entity.type
_entity.pdbx_description
1 polymer ?
#
loop_
_entity_poly.entity_id
_entity_poly.type
_entity_poly.pdbx_seq_one_letter_code
_entity_poly.pdbx_strand_id
1 'polypeptide(L)'
;MKNCVIVSAARTAIGSFNGALATTSAIDLGATVIKAALQRAQLDPQRVDEVIMGNVLQAGLGQNPARQALLKSGLAETVCGFTVNKVCGSGLKSVALAAQAILAGQAQALVAGGMET
;
A
#
# COMPACT_ATOMS: atom_id res chain seq x y z
N MET A 1 13.28 -2.23 22.97
CA MET A 1 12.22 -1.83 22.00
C MET A 1 12.46 -2.59 20.71
N LYS A 2 11.41 -3.05 20.02
CA LYS A 2 11.58 -3.63 18.67
C LYS A 2 11.95 -2.50 17.70
N ASN A 3 12.97 -2.71 16.87
CA ASN A 3 13.32 -1.76 15.81
C ASN A 3 12.53 -2.13 14.55
N CYS A 4 11.77 -1.17 14.02
CA CYS A 4 11.13 -1.32 12.70
C CYS A 4 12.12 -0.89 11.61
N VAL A 5 12.16 -1.62 10.51
CA VAL A 5 13.01 -1.30 9.36
C VAL A 5 12.20 -1.33 8.07
N ILE A 6 12.60 -0.53 7.09
CA ILE A 6 12.07 -0.57 5.72
C ILE A 6 13.01 -1.47 4.91
N VAL A 7 12.52 -2.65 4.51
CA VAL A 7 13.32 -3.66 3.80
C VAL A 7 13.35 -3.47 2.29
N SER A 8 12.36 -2.78 1.72
CA SER A 8 12.30 -2.41 0.30
C SER A 8 11.37 -1.22 0.10
N ALA A 9 11.49 -0.58 -1.07
CA ALA A 9 10.59 0.48 -1.49
C ALA A 9 10.40 0.46 -3.01
N ALA A 10 9.22 0.87 -3.47
CA ALA A 10 8.90 1.06 -4.88
C ALA A 10 7.91 2.23 -5.05
N ARG A 11 7.98 2.87 -6.22
CA ARG A 11 7.00 3.87 -6.66
C ARG A 11 6.82 3.78 -8.18
N THR A 12 5.67 4.21 -8.68
CA THR A 12 5.49 4.48 -10.10
C THR A 12 6.25 5.75 -10.50
N ALA A 13 6.32 6.03 -11.81
CA ALA A 13 6.53 7.39 -12.27
C ALA A 13 5.35 8.28 -11.82
N ILE A 14 5.58 9.59 -11.71
CA ILE A 14 4.51 10.56 -11.43
C ILE A 14 3.97 11.04 -12.78
N GLY A 15 2.69 10.80 -13.04
CA GLY A 15 2.02 11.29 -14.25
C GLY A 15 1.62 12.76 -14.09
N SER A 16 1.69 13.53 -15.18
CA SER A 16 1.06 14.85 -15.24
C SER A 16 -0.46 14.71 -15.27
N PHE A 17 -1.17 15.75 -14.82
CA PHE A 17 -2.63 15.81 -14.87
C PHE A 17 -3.14 15.58 -16.30
N ASN A 18 -4.10 14.67 -16.47
CA ASN A 18 -4.59 14.21 -17.79
C ASN A 18 -3.50 13.70 -18.75
N GLY A 19 -2.36 13.23 -18.21
CA GLY A 19 -1.23 12.71 -18.97
C GLY A 19 -1.18 11.18 -19.02
N ALA A 20 0.04 10.63 -18.98
CA ALA A 20 0.32 9.21 -19.25
C ALA A 20 -0.40 8.20 -18.33
N LEU A 21 -0.83 8.61 -17.13
CA LEU A 21 -1.52 7.73 -16.16
C LEU A 21 -3.01 8.04 -16.01
N ALA A 22 -3.56 8.96 -16.82
CA ALA A 22 -4.93 9.48 -16.65
C ALA A 22 -6.03 8.41 -16.68
N THR A 23 -5.82 7.33 -17.44
CA THR A 23 -6.79 6.23 -17.57
C THR A 23 -6.45 5.03 -16.68
N THR A 24 -5.39 5.11 -15.88
CA THR A 24 -4.99 4.04 -14.97
C THR A 24 -5.58 4.32 -13.60
N SER A 25 -6.31 3.37 -13.02
CA SER A 25 -6.91 3.58 -11.70
C SER A 25 -5.86 3.64 -10.58
N ALA A 26 -6.13 4.36 -9.49
CA ALA A 26 -5.27 4.37 -8.31
C ALA A 26 -5.01 2.95 -7.78
N ILE A 27 -6.02 2.08 -7.87
CA ILE A 27 -5.96 0.68 -7.48
C ILE A 27 -4.89 -0.08 -8.27
N ASP A 28 -4.82 0.12 -9.60
CA ASP A 28 -3.85 -0.58 -10.46
C ASP A 28 -2.42 -0.05 -10.24
N LEU A 29 -2.27 1.25 -10.02
CA LEU A 29 -1.00 1.86 -9.61
C LEU A 29 -0.53 1.28 -8.26
N GLY A 30 -1.44 1.21 -7.29
CA GLY A 30 -1.20 0.60 -5.97
C GLY A 30 -0.79 -0.86 -6.06
N ALA A 31 -1.53 -1.67 -6.82
CA ALA A 31 -1.23 -3.08 -7.03
C ALA A 31 0.17 -3.29 -7.62
N THR A 32 0.54 -2.45 -8.59
CA THR A 32 1.86 -2.48 -9.23
C THR A 32 2.98 -2.24 -8.22
N VAL A 33 2.86 -1.23 -7.35
CA VAL A 33 3.91 -0.92 -6.38
C VAL A 33 3.97 -1.89 -5.21
N ILE A 34 2.83 -2.45 -4.79
CA ILE A 34 2.79 -3.52 -3.77
C ILE A 34 3.57 -4.72 -4.29
N LYS A 35 3.26 -5.19 -5.50
CA LYS A 35 3.95 -6.32 -6.14
C LYS A 35 5.45 -6.05 -6.28
N ALA A 36 5.82 -4.86 -6.78
CA ALA A 36 7.22 -4.49 -6.95
C ALA A 36 8.00 -4.39 -5.63
N ALA A 37 7.38 -3.88 -4.56
CA ALA A 37 8.02 -3.78 -3.25
C ALA A 37 8.27 -5.17 -2.65
N LEU A 38 7.29 -6.09 -2.74
CA LEU A 38 7.45 -7.47 -2.27
C LEU A 38 8.54 -8.22 -3.05
N GLN A 39 8.56 -8.08 -4.37
CA GLN A 39 9.61 -8.66 -5.22
C GLN A 39 11.01 -8.15 -4.84
N ARG A 40 11.16 -6.83 -4.62
CA ARG A 40 12.44 -6.23 -4.20
C ARG A 40 12.89 -6.67 -2.81
N ALA A 41 11.94 -6.91 -1.90
CA ALA A 41 12.23 -7.44 -0.58
C ALA A 41 12.61 -8.92 -0.59
N GLN A 42 12.36 -9.62 -1.71
CA GLN A 42 12.44 -11.09 -1.79
C GLN A 42 11.63 -11.76 -0.66
N LEU A 43 10.51 -11.15 -0.29
CA LEU A 43 9.65 -11.62 0.78
C LEU A 43 8.60 -12.57 0.21
N ASP A 44 8.42 -13.72 0.86
CA ASP A 44 7.29 -14.60 0.59
C ASP A 44 5.97 -13.85 0.85
N PRO A 45 5.08 -13.73 -0.16
CA PRO A 45 3.78 -13.08 -0.02
C PRO A 45 2.92 -13.61 1.15
N GLN A 46 3.10 -14.88 1.56
CA GLN A 46 2.38 -15.46 2.70
C GLN A 46 2.77 -14.86 4.05
N ARG A 47 3.90 -14.15 4.11
CA ARG A 47 4.39 -13.51 5.34
C ARG A 47 3.86 -12.09 5.54
N VAL A 48 3.06 -11.57 4.61
CA VAL A 48 2.45 -10.23 4.74
C VAL A 48 1.21 -10.34 5.61
N ASP A 49 1.21 -9.64 6.74
CA ASP A 49 0.09 -9.64 7.67
C ASP A 49 -1.01 -8.64 7.23
N GLU A 50 -0.59 -7.48 6.73
CA GLU A 50 -1.51 -6.40 6.37
C GLU A 50 -0.95 -5.42 5.31
N VAL A 51 -1.84 -4.82 4.53
CA VAL A 51 -1.52 -3.73 3.59
C VAL A 51 -2.26 -2.45 3.95
N ILE A 52 -1.53 -1.35 4.11
CA ILE A 52 -2.09 -0.03 4.44
C ILE A 52 -1.75 0.95 3.32
N MET A 53 -2.75 1.42 2.58
CA MET A 53 -2.55 2.38 1.50
C MET A 53 -3.28 3.69 1.77
N GLY A 54 -2.55 4.80 1.66
CA GLY A 54 -3.14 6.13 1.63
C GLY A 54 -3.82 6.43 0.30
N ASN A 55 -5.06 6.92 0.31
CA ASN A 55 -5.76 7.39 -0.90
C ASN A 55 -6.81 8.43 -0.48
N VAL A 56 -6.70 9.65 -1.02
CA VAL A 56 -7.52 10.80 -0.62
C VAL A 56 -8.79 10.85 -1.44
N LEU A 57 -8.69 10.73 -2.77
CA LEU A 57 -9.83 10.80 -3.68
C LEU A 57 -10.35 9.38 -3.97
N GLN A 58 -11.32 8.93 -3.17
CA GLN A 58 -11.85 7.57 -3.24
C GLN A 58 -13.17 7.45 -4.03
N ALA A 59 -13.74 8.57 -4.45
CA ALA A 59 -15.04 8.60 -5.12
C ALA A 59 -15.00 7.75 -6.41
N GLY A 60 -15.96 6.84 -6.56
CA GLY A 60 -16.05 5.97 -7.74
C GLY A 60 -15.07 4.79 -7.77
N LEU A 61 -14.16 4.66 -6.78
CA LEU A 61 -13.22 3.53 -6.72
C LEU A 61 -13.81 2.25 -6.11
N GLY A 62 -15.02 2.31 -5.55
CA GLY A 62 -15.67 1.19 -4.88
C GLY A 62 -15.17 0.96 -3.45
N GLN A 63 -15.42 -0.25 -2.92
CA GLN A 63 -15.13 -0.56 -1.51
C GLN A 63 -13.63 -0.68 -1.26
N ASN A 64 -13.12 0.04 -0.26
CA ASN A 64 -11.75 -0.08 0.27
C ASN A 64 -10.66 -0.24 -0.83
N PRO A 65 -10.25 0.86 -1.48
CA PRO A 65 -9.26 0.83 -2.55
C PRO A 65 -7.97 0.08 -2.21
N ALA A 66 -7.46 0.18 -0.97
CA ALA A 66 -6.29 -0.55 -0.51
C ALA A 66 -6.47 -2.07 -0.60
N ARG A 67 -7.65 -2.59 -0.23
CA ARG A 67 -7.98 -4.02 -0.33
C ARG A 67 -8.04 -4.47 -1.79
N GLN A 68 -8.57 -3.64 -2.69
CA GLN A 68 -8.56 -3.94 -4.12
C GLN A 68 -7.13 -3.98 -4.68
N ALA A 69 -6.29 -3.02 -4.29
CA ALA A 69 -4.88 -2.97 -4.72
C ALA A 69 -4.09 -4.18 -4.19
N LEU A 70 -4.31 -4.57 -2.93
CA LEU A 70 -3.78 -5.79 -2.33
C LEU A 70 -4.15 -7.02 -3.16
N LEU A 71 -5.44 -7.23 -3.46
CA LEU A 71 -5.89 -8.42 -4.18
C LEU A 71 -5.32 -8.45 -5.61
N LYS A 72 -5.35 -7.30 -6.31
CA LYS A 72 -4.77 -7.19 -7.67
C LYS A 72 -3.25 -7.36 -7.70
N SER A 73 -2.55 -7.15 -6.57
CA SER A 73 -1.10 -7.37 -6.49
C SER A 73 -0.71 -8.86 -6.45
N GLY A 74 -1.69 -9.75 -6.23
CA GLY A 74 -1.49 -11.19 -6.11
C GLY A 74 -1.31 -11.70 -4.68
N LEU A 75 -1.54 -10.85 -3.66
CA LEU A 75 -1.58 -11.29 -2.27
C LEU A 75 -2.83 -12.15 -1.98
N ALA A 76 -2.70 -13.07 -1.03
CA ALA A 76 -3.79 -13.95 -0.64
C ALA A 76 -4.97 -13.17 -0.05
N GLU A 77 -6.18 -13.68 -0.23
CA GLU A 77 -7.39 -13.07 0.32
C GLU A 77 -7.42 -13.04 1.85
N THR A 78 -6.63 -13.89 2.52
CA THR A 78 -6.47 -13.90 3.98
C THR A 78 -5.72 -12.68 4.52
N VAL A 79 -4.96 -11.94 3.69
CA VAL A 79 -4.18 -10.77 4.11
C VAL A 79 -5.09 -9.57 4.31
N CYS A 80 -5.10 -8.96 5.50
CA CYS A 80 -5.95 -7.79 5.75
C CYS A 80 -5.45 -6.54 5.00
N GLY A 81 -6.32 -5.58 4.74
CA GLY A 81 -5.88 -4.29 4.23
C GLY A 81 -6.93 -3.20 4.30
N PHE A 82 -6.50 -1.98 4.56
CA PHE A 82 -7.39 -0.84 4.73
C PHE A 82 -6.83 0.44 4.13
N THR A 83 -7.74 1.34 3.78
CA THR A 83 -7.42 2.65 3.20
C THR A 83 -7.37 3.70 4.30
N VAL A 84 -6.30 4.50 4.35
CA VAL A 84 -6.17 5.61 5.31
C VAL A 84 -6.22 6.95 4.57
N ASN A 85 -6.88 7.94 5.18
CA ASN A 85 -6.90 9.30 4.65
C ASN A 85 -6.45 10.30 5.72
N LYS A 86 -5.32 10.95 5.44
CA LYS A 86 -4.77 12.11 6.14
C LYS A 86 -4.28 13.15 5.11
N VAL A 87 -5.07 13.36 4.05
CA VAL A 87 -4.77 14.24 2.91
C VAL A 87 -3.35 13.94 2.37
N CYS A 88 -2.51 14.95 2.13
CA CYS A 88 -1.15 14.79 1.61
C CYS A 88 -0.27 13.89 2.49
N GLY A 89 -0.60 13.77 3.78
CA GLY A 89 0.12 12.93 4.73
C GLY A 89 -0.28 11.46 4.71
N SER A 90 -1.25 11.04 3.89
CA SER A 90 -1.80 9.67 3.91
C SER A 90 -0.73 8.60 3.67
N GLY A 91 0.14 8.81 2.68
CA GLY A 91 1.19 7.85 2.33
C GLY A 91 2.26 7.69 3.41
N LEU A 92 2.56 8.75 4.18
CA LEU A 92 3.49 8.65 5.32
C LEU A 92 2.78 8.15 6.58
N LYS A 93 1.48 8.47 6.74
CA LYS A 93 0.68 7.99 7.86
C LYS A 93 0.50 6.48 7.80
N SER A 94 0.36 5.87 6.63
CA SER A 94 0.33 4.40 6.50
C SER A 94 1.63 3.76 7.01
N VAL A 95 2.80 4.33 6.69
CA VAL A 95 4.11 3.85 7.19
C VAL A 95 4.18 3.97 8.72
N ALA A 96 3.70 5.08 9.28
CA ALA A 96 3.62 5.25 10.73
C ALA A 96 2.68 4.24 11.40
N LEU A 97 1.53 3.92 10.78
CA LEU A 97 0.61 2.90 11.28
C LEU A 97 1.23 1.49 11.22
N ALA A 98 1.97 1.17 10.16
CA ALA A 98 2.66 -0.12 10.07
C ALA A 98 3.75 -0.28 11.13
N ALA A 99 4.54 0.77 11.38
CA ALA A 99 5.50 0.76 12.48
C ALA A 99 4.81 0.59 13.84
N GLN A 100 3.66 1.26 14.06
CA GLN A 100 2.87 1.10 15.27
C GLN A 100 2.39 -0.34 15.47
N ALA A 101 1.88 -0.99 14.42
CA ALA A 101 1.44 -2.39 14.49
C ALA A 101 2.59 -3.36 14.85
N ILE A 102 3.78 -3.17 14.26
CA ILE A 102 4.97 -3.97 14.58
C ILE A 102 5.42 -3.75 16.03
N LEU A 103 5.48 -2.48 16.47
CA LEU A 103 5.87 -2.11 17.84
C LEU A 103 4.88 -2.67 18.87
N ALA A 104 3.58 -2.68 18.55
CA ALA A 104 2.53 -3.25 19.39
C ALA A 104 2.49 -4.80 19.36
N GLY A 105 3.30 -5.44 18.51
CA GLY A 105 3.32 -6.90 18.36
C GLY A 105 2.12 -7.47 17.62
N GLN A 106 1.35 -6.63 16.91
CA GLN A 106 0.15 -7.02 16.17
C GLN A 106 0.46 -7.55 14.76
N ALA A 107 1.63 -7.21 14.22
CA ALA A 107 2.09 -7.66 12.91
C ALA A 107 3.63 -7.81 12.89
N GLN A 108 4.15 -8.57 11.94
CA GLN A 108 5.57 -8.80 11.70
C GLN A 108 6.04 -8.20 10.38
N ALA A 109 5.23 -8.26 9.32
CA ALA A 109 5.54 -7.64 8.04
C ALA A 109 4.30 -7.06 7.37
N LEU A 110 4.42 -5.81 6.90
CA LEU A 110 3.33 -5.08 6.27
C LEU A 110 3.83 -4.40 5.00
N VAL A 111 2.91 -4.13 4.08
CA VAL A 111 3.13 -3.18 2.99
C VAL A 111 2.42 -1.88 3.32
N ALA A 112 3.16 -0.77 3.33
CA ALA A 112 2.61 0.55 3.60
C ALA A 112 3.03 1.55 2.54
N GLY A 113 2.09 2.38 2.09
CA GLY A 113 2.35 3.41 1.10
C GLY A 113 1.13 4.25 0.78
N GLY A 114 1.03 4.72 -0.46
CA GLY A 114 -0.12 5.46 -0.96
C GLY A 114 -0.27 5.36 -2.46
N MET A 115 -1.46 5.71 -2.94
CA MET A 115 -1.86 5.72 -4.34
C MET A 115 -2.91 6.82 -4.56
N GLU A 116 -2.86 7.47 -5.71
CA GLU A 116 -3.75 8.58 -6.06
C GLU A 116 -3.88 8.70 -7.58
N THR A 117 -5.04 9.14 -8.05
CA THR A 117 -5.35 9.48 -9.44
C THR A 117 -6.32 10.64 -9.50
#